data_AF-A0A9E2LMB5-F1
#
_entry.id   AF-A0A9E2LMB5-F1
#
_cell.length_a   1.000
_cell.length_b   1.000
_cell.length_c   1.000
_cell.angle_alpha   90.00
_cell.angle_beta   90.00
_cell.angle_gamma   90.00
#
_symmetry.space_group_name_H-M   'P 1'
#
loop_
_entity.id
_entity.type
_entity.pdbx_description
1 polymer ?
#
loop_
_entity_poly.entity_id
_entity_poly.type
_entity_poly.pdbx_seq_one_letter_code
_entity_poly.pdbx_strand_id
1 'polypeptide(L)'
;MDLFKSEFFTSTQLAVPLSHVIMLLVLSTGALLFGRLKLALVINYCFTLYWGYIINLDLFTSGGLLKLNTFTLLYFGFGIVILILALIGLMHRE
;
A
#
# COMPACT_ATOMS: atom_id res chain seq x y z
N MET A 1 -1.42 12.05 31.90
CA MET A 1 -0.47 12.02 30.76
C MET A 1 -0.77 10.88 29.78
N ASP A 2 -1.48 9.82 30.20
CA ASP A 2 -1.90 8.72 29.33
C ASP A 2 -3.10 9.04 28.42
N LEU A 3 -4.04 9.88 28.88
CA LEU A 3 -5.18 10.36 28.08
C LEU A 3 -4.77 11.16 26.83
N PHE A 4 -3.67 11.92 26.91
CA PHE A 4 -3.19 12.72 25.78
C PHE A 4 -2.56 11.86 24.68
N LYS A 5 -1.99 10.69 25.01
CA LYS A 5 -1.40 9.77 24.03
C LYS A 5 -2.48 9.07 23.21
N SER A 6 -3.55 8.59 23.85
CA SER A 6 -4.63 7.88 23.15
C SER A 6 -5.38 8.79 22.17
N GLU A 7 -5.63 10.04 22.55
CA GLU A 7 -6.29 11.00 21.66
C GLU A 7 -5.38 11.45 20.52
N PHE A 8 -4.07 11.63 20.74
CA PHE A 8 -3.16 12.04 19.67
C PHE A 8 -3.09 11.02 18.51
N PHE A 9 -3.10 9.72 18.83
CA PHE A 9 -3.14 8.65 17.83
C PHE A 9 -4.50 8.49 17.14
N THR A 10 -5.59 8.97 17.77
CA THR A 10 -6.96 8.81 17.26
C THR A 10 -7.48 10.06 16.54
N SER A 11 -6.96 11.24 16.87
CA SER A 11 -7.42 12.55 16.38
C SER A 11 -6.69 13.02 15.12
N THR A 12 -5.61 12.35 14.71
CA THR A 12 -4.97 12.64 13.44
C THR A 12 -5.68 11.86 12.33
N GLN A 13 -6.41 12.55 11.47
CA GLN A 13 -6.92 11.98 10.21
C GLN A 13 -5.74 11.76 9.25
N LEU A 14 -4.91 10.76 9.55
CA LEU A 14 -3.91 10.30 8.61
C LEU A 14 -4.63 9.69 7.42
N ALA A 15 -4.20 10.04 6.20
CA ALA A 15 -4.67 9.40 4.98
C ALA A 15 -4.53 7.87 5.02
N VAL A 16 -3.59 7.37 5.84
CA VAL A 16 -3.39 5.95 6.15
C VAL A 16 -3.41 5.76 7.69
N PRO A 17 -4.34 4.98 8.28
CA PRO A 17 -4.36 4.70 9.71
C PRO A 17 -3.05 4.06 10.16
N LEU A 18 -2.55 4.50 11.32
CA LEU A 18 -1.25 4.10 11.84
C LEU A 18 -1.12 2.59 12.06
N SER A 19 -2.22 1.92 12.43
CA SER A 19 -2.26 0.46 12.60
C SER A 19 -1.84 -0.30 11.34
N HIS A 20 -2.25 0.17 10.16
CA HIS A 20 -1.89 -0.46 8.88
C HIS A 20 -0.41 -0.25 8.54
N VAL A 21 0.15 0.91 8.87
CA VAL A 21 1.59 1.20 8.69
C VAL A 21 2.43 0.33 9.62
N ILE A 22 2.01 0.16 10.89
CA ILE A 22 2.68 -0.73 11.84
C ILE A 22 2.66 -2.18 11.33
N MET A 23 1.51 -2.65 10.83
CA MET A 23 1.38 -3.99 10.25
C MET A 23 2.32 -4.18 9.05
N LEU A 24 2.41 -3.19 8.15
CA LEU A 24 3.33 -3.20 7.02
C LEU A 24 4.80 -3.34 7.48
N LEU A 25 5.19 -2.56 8.49
CA LEU A 25 6.54 -2.58 9.05
C LEU A 25 6.89 -3.94 9.65
N VAL A 26 5.97 -4.53 10.43
CA VAL A 26 6.16 -5.86 11.02
C VAL A 26 6.31 -6.93 9.95
N LEU A 27 5.44 -6.93 8.93
CA LEU A 27 5.50 -7.90 7.84
C LEU A 27 6.76 -7.74 6.98
N SER A 28 7.15 -6.51 6.66
CA SER A 28 8.35 -6.21 5.88
C SER A 28 9.61 -6.61 6.65
N THR A 29 9.68 -6.25 7.93
CA THR A 29 10.81 -6.62 8.80
C THR A 29 10.90 -8.13 8.96
N GLY A 30 9.76 -8.81 9.19
CA GLY A 30 9.71 -10.27 9.24
C GLY A 30 10.26 -10.91 7.96
N ALA A 31 9.78 -10.47 6.79
CA ALA A 31 10.29 -10.96 5.50
C ALA A 31 11.80 -10.74 5.35
N LEU A 32 12.32 -9.58 5.77
CA LEU A 32 13.75 -9.27 5.74
C LEU A 32 14.56 -10.15 6.71
N LEU A 33 14.07 -10.42 7.92
CA LEU A 33 14.72 -11.29 8.91
C LEU A 33 14.88 -12.73 8.40
N PHE A 34 13.94 -13.21 7.58
CA PHE A 34 14.05 -14.50 6.90
C PHE A 34 14.89 -14.46 5.61
N GLY A 35 15.58 -13.34 5.33
CA GLY A 35 16.39 -13.15 4.11
C GLY A 35 15.56 -13.02 2.83
N ARG A 36 14.23 -12.87 2.94
CA ARG A 36 13.31 -12.81 1.80
C ARG A 36 13.10 -11.36 1.32
N LEU A 37 14.17 -10.73 0.82
CA LEU A 37 14.14 -9.35 0.28
C LEU A 37 13.02 -9.15 -0.76
N LYS A 38 12.88 -10.11 -1.68
CA LYS A 38 11.86 -10.10 -2.74
C LYS A 38 10.43 -10.14 -2.19
N LEU A 39 10.22 -10.86 -1.09
CA LEU A 39 8.91 -10.95 -0.43
C LEU A 39 8.56 -9.62 0.25
N ALA A 40 9.54 -8.97 0.90
CA ALA A 40 9.35 -7.64 1.48
C ALA A 40 8.97 -6.60 0.41
N LEU A 41 9.61 -6.64 -0.76
CA LEU A 41 9.27 -5.80 -1.91
C LEU A 41 7.82 -5.98 -2.36
N VAL A 42 7.36 -7.22 -2.54
CA VAL A 42 5.97 -7.51 -2.93
C VAL A 42 4.98 -7.00 -1.89
N ILE A 43 5.24 -7.22 -0.60
CA ILE A 43 4.39 -6.74 0.50
C ILE A 43 4.25 -5.20 0.44
N ASN A 44 5.37 -4.49 0.25
CA ASN A 44 5.37 -3.02 0.16
C ASN A 44 4.61 -2.52 -1.06
N TYR A 45 4.82 -3.10 -2.25
CA TYR A 45 4.13 -2.66 -3.45
C TYR A 45 2.62 -2.94 -3.41
N CYS A 46 2.20 -4.09 -2.87
CA CYS A 46 0.79 -4.36 -2.62
C CYS A 46 0.17 -3.30 -1.70
N PHE A 47 0.87 -2.93 -0.63
CA PHE A 47 0.41 -1.91 0.31
C PHE A 47 0.29 -0.53 -0.35
N THR A 48 1.30 -0.10 -1.10
CA THR A 48 1.28 1.18 -1.82
C THR A 48 0.15 1.22 -2.85
N LEU A 49 -0.11 0.14 -3.57
CA LEU A 49 -1.24 0.04 -4.51
C LEU A 49 -2.59 0.11 -3.79
N TYR A 50 -2.75 -0.63 -2.69
CA TYR A 50 -3.99 -0.63 -1.91
C TYR A 50 -4.30 0.77 -1.36
N TRP A 51 -3.34 1.41 -0.70
CA TRP A 51 -3.53 2.74 -0.12
C TRP A 51 -3.54 3.87 -1.16
N GLY A 52 -2.71 3.78 -2.18
CA GLY A 52 -2.63 4.78 -3.24
C GLY A 52 -3.86 4.79 -4.15
N TYR A 53 -4.48 3.62 -4.39
CA TYR A 53 -5.54 3.50 -5.38
C TYR A 53 -6.88 3.01 -4.81
N ILE A 54 -6.91 1.88 -4.10
CA ILE A 54 -8.18 1.22 -3.71
C ILE A 54 -8.96 2.08 -2.70
N ILE A 55 -8.28 2.71 -1.75
CA ILE A 55 -8.92 3.64 -0.79
C ILE A 55 -9.48 4.89 -1.50
N ASN A 56 -8.83 5.34 -2.58
CA ASN A 56 -9.25 6.51 -3.34
C ASN A 56 -10.23 6.17 -4.48
N LEU A 57 -10.64 4.90 -4.61
CA LEU A 57 -11.49 4.43 -5.70
C LEU A 57 -12.82 5.20 -5.75
N ASP A 58 -13.42 5.47 -4.58
CA ASP A 58 -14.68 6.20 -4.46
C ASP A 58 -14.60 7.64 -4.97
N LEU A 59 -13.43 8.28 -4.86
CA LEU A 59 -13.18 9.60 -5.47
C LEU A 59 -13.21 9.52 -7.00
N PHE A 60 -12.82 8.38 -7.58
CA PHE A 60 -12.81 8.15 -9.03
C PHE A 60 -14.13 7.56 -9.58
N THR A 61 -15.01 7.03 -8.72
CA THR A 61 -16.27 6.34 -9.12
C THR A 61 -17.56 7.10 -8.77
N SER A 62 -17.47 8.21 -8.03
CA SER A 62 -18.61 9.06 -7.59
C SER A 62 -19.58 9.58 -8.68
N GLY A 63 -19.34 9.28 -9.96
CA GLY A 63 -20.21 9.68 -11.09
C GLY A 63 -20.96 8.54 -11.79
N GLY A 64 -20.98 7.30 -11.27
CA GLY A 64 -21.74 6.17 -11.85
C GLY A 64 -21.14 5.55 -13.12
N LEU A 65 -20.16 6.21 -13.73
CA LEU A 65 -19.30 5.70 -14.78
C LEU A 65 -17.87 5.92 -14.30
N LEU A 66 -17.07 4.85 -14.26
CA LEU A 66 -15.64 4.87 -14.00
C LEU A 66 -15.00 6.06 -14.74
N LYS A 67 -14.79 7.19 -14.04
CA LYS A 67 -14.19 8.40 -14.62
C LYS A 67 -12.68 8.18 -14.59
N LEU A 68 -12.26 7.15 -15.32
CA LEU A 68 -10.87 6.76 -15.50
C LEU A 68 -10.22 7.83 -16.36
N ASN A 69 -9.85 8.94 -15.72
CA ASN A 69 -8.98 9.92 -16.31
C ASN A 69 -7.68 9.21 -16.74
N THR A 70 -7.11 9.63 -17.87
CA THR A 70 -5.86 9.06 -18.41
C THR A 70 -4.77 9.00 -17.35
N PHE A 71 -4.70 10.01 -16.47
CA PHE A 71 -3.76 10.06 -15.35
C PHE A 71 -4.01 8.96 -14.30
N THR A 72 -5.27 8.71 -13.93
CA THR A 72 -5.64 7.66 -12.96
C THR A 72 -5.31 6.28 -13.51
N LEU A 73 -5.58 6.06 -14.81
CA LEU A 73 -5.30 4.80 -15.49
C LEU A 73 -3.79 4.57 -15.65
N LEU A 74 -3.02 5.60 -16.02
CA LEU A 74 -1.55 5.53 -16.08
C LEU A 74 -0.94 5.23 -14.71
N TYR A 75 -1.39 5.92 -13.65
CA TYR A 75 -0.90 5.71 -12.29
C TYR A 75 -1.17 4.28 -11.81
N PHE A 76 -2.41 3.80 -11.98
CA PHE A 76 -2.77 2.43 -11.61
C PHE A 76 -2.00 1.39 -12.44
N GLY A 77 -1.95 1.57 -13.76
CA GLY A 77 -1.23 0.68 -14.66
C GLY A 77 0.26 0.61 -14.33
N PHE A 78 0.90 1.74 -14.03
CA PHE A 78 2.29 1.78 -13.60
C PHE A 78 2.52 0.99 -12.31
N GLY A 79 1.64 1.15 -11.31
CA GLY A 79 1.71 0.38 -10.08
C GLY A 79 1.56 -1.13 -10.31
N ILE A 80 0.65 -1.55 -11.20
CA ILE A 80 0.48 -2.95 -11.60
C ILE A 80 1.74 -3.49 -12.30
N VAL A 81 2.36 -2.70 -13.19
CA VAL A 81 3.63 -3.09 -13.85
C VAL A 81 4.72 -3.33 -12.81
N ILE A 82 4.88 -2.43 -11.84
CA ILE A 82 5.86 -2.62 -10.74
C ILE A 82 5.55 -3.89 -9.94
N LEU A 83 4.27 -4.14 -9.64
CA LEU A 83 3.87 -5.35 -8.91
C LEU A 83 4.21 -6.62 -9.70
N ILE A 84 3.95 -6.64 -11.00
CA ILE A 84 4.32 -7.75 -11.89
C ILE A 84 5.84 -7.96 -11.88
N LEU A 85 6.63 -6.90 -12.01
CA LEU A 85 8.10 -6.99 -11.94
C LEU A 85 8.56 -7.56 -10.60
N ALA A 86 7.94 -7.16 -9.49
CA ALA A 86 8.25 -7.68 -8.18
C ALA A 86 7.88 -9.17 -8.03
N LEU A 87 6.74 -9.59 -8.60
CA LEU A 87 6.34 -11.00 -8.63
C LEU A 87 7.28 -11.85 -9.50
N ILE A 88 7.69 -11.34 -10.66
CA ILE A 88 8.71 -12.00 -11.50
C ILE A 88 10.02 -12.14 -10.72
N GLY A 89 10.45 -11.08 -10.05
CA GLY A 89 11.63 -11.10 -9.19
C GLY A 89 11.52 -12.14 -8.07
N LEU A 90 10.34 -12.28 -7.45
CA LEU A 90 10.05 -13.28 -6.43
C LEU A 90 10.08 -14.72 -6.97
N MET A 91 9.55 -14.94 -8.17
CA MET A 91 9.53 -16.26 -8.83
C MET A 91 10.91 -16.66 -9.36
N HIS A 92 11.74 -15.69 -9.74
CA HIS A 92 13.12 -15.95 -10.14
C HIS A 92 13.92 -16.33 -8.90
N ARG A 93 14.01 -17.64 -8.65
CA ARG A 93 14.81 -18.23 -7.58
C ARG A 93 16.26 -18.21 -8.03
N GLU A 94 17.05 -17.32 -7.45
CA GLU A 94 18.49 -17.56 -7.33
C GLU A 94 18.73 -18.51 -6.16
#